data_AF-A0A377G8F6-F1
#
_entry.id   AF-A0A377G8F6-F1
#
_cell.length_a   1.000
_cell.length_b   1.000
_cell.length_c   1.000
_cell.angle_alpha   90.00
_cell.angle_beta   90.00
_cell.angle_gamma   90.00
#
_symmetry.space_group_name_H-M   'P 1'
#
loop_
_entity.id
_entity.type
_entity.pdbx_description
1 polymer ?
#
loop_
_entity_poly.entity_id
_entity_poly.type
_entity_poly.pdbx_seq_one_letter_code
_entity_poly.pdbx_strand_id
1 'polypeptide(L)'
;MGFKYVEYDTLSKYIRESIATELKSHDLDEKNLPKALKDLSVSHPKRAIQCKYLLKVLACLDKYGDQKKAEKECVLNAAAFYIRAEIFQSYQGTITSFFLSPENSTLYNALTTSLNLNMDNFPDSKDLFEMYKALSVFMNAHVFVDANPVKGYLDSEKQAFSTKRIRGYKVEVVLQDLVGKIAKLELEQIEKAKEQQLKNTNRLGLFSSAPIIPTTESPAESNVNESISIQCI
;
A
#
# COMPACT_ATOMS: atom_id res chain seq x y z
N MET A 1 0.80 16.26 6.17
CA MET A 1 -0.46 15.83 6.79
C MET A 1 -0.58 14.36 6.47
N GLY A 2 -0.84 13.52 7.46
CA GLY A 2 -0.86 12.06 7.31
C GLY A 2 -2.25 11.50 7.52
N PHE A 3 -2.43 10.24 7.17
CA PHE A 3 -3.71 9.55 7.26
C PHE A 3 -4.02 9.10 8.68
N LYS A 4 -5.23 9.43 9.14
CA LYS A 4 -5.78 8.94 10.41
C LYS A 4 -6.57 7.67 10.16
N TYR A 5 -6.12 6.56 10.75
CA TYR A 5 -6.83 5.29 10.69
C TYR A 5 -8.24 5.41 11.30
N VAL A 6 -9.18 4.74 10.64
CA VAL A 6 -10.51 4.50 11.17
C VAL A 6 -10.43 3.33 12.15
N GLU A 7 -11.06 3.46 13.32
CA GLU A 7 -11.09 2.41 14.34
C GLU A 7 -11.68 1.10 13.79
N TYR A 8 -11.17 -0.03 14.29
CA TYR A 8 -11.45 -1.34 13.72
C TYR A 8 -12.95 -1.66 13.68
N ASP A 9 -13.66 -1.49 14.80
CA ASP A 9 -15.07 -1.84 14.90
C ASP A 9 -15.94 -0.98 13.98
N THR A 10 -15.62 0.30 13.90
CA THR A 10 -16.27 1.27 13.01
C THR A 10 -16.03 0.91 11.54
N LEU A 11 -14.78 0.69 11.14
CA LEU A 11 -14.44 0.33 9.77
C LEU A 11 -14.99 -1.05 9.37
N SER A 12 -14.98 -2.02 10.29
CA SER A 12 -15.55 -3.36 10.08
C SER A 12 -17.04 -3.27 9.77
N LYS A 13 -17.78 -2.46 10.53
CA LYS A 13 -19.20 -2.18 10.26
C LYS A 13 -19.38 -1.53 8.90
N TYR A 14 -18.64 -0.47 8.60
CA TYR A 14 -18.77 0.27 7.33
C TYR A 14 -18.38 -0.57 6.10
N ILE A 15 -17.41 -1.47 6.20
CA ILE A 15 -17.07 -2.40 5.11
C ILE A 15 -18.24 -3.36 4.85
N ARG A 16 -18.88 -3.89 5.91
CA ARG A 16 -20.05 -4.77 5.75
C ARG A 16 -21.23 -4.03 5.11
N GLU A 17 -21.47 -2.79 5.52
CA GLU A 17 -22.49 -1.91 4.91
C GLU A 17 -22.14 -1.54 3.47
N SER A 18 -20.87 -1.29 3.16
CA SER A 18 -20.38 -1.02 1.81
C SER A 18 -20.62 -2.20 0.87
N ILE A 19 -20.34 -3.43 1.34
CA ILE A 19 -20.62 -4.65 0.57
C ILE A 19 -22.13 -4.85 0.40
N ALA A 20 -22.93 -4.62 1.45
CA ALA A 20 -24.38 -4.70 1.34
C ALA A 20 -24.94 -3.68 0.32
N THR A 21 -24.36 -2.47 0.28
CA THR A 21 -24.75 -1.42 -0.67
C THR A 21 -24.37 -1.77 -2.10
N GLU A 22 -23.17 -2.34 -2.32
CA GLU A 22 -22.76 -2.87 -3.62
C GLU A 22 -23.74 -3.95 -4.10
N LEU A 23 -24.11 -4.90 -3.24
CA LEU A 23 -25.07 -5.95 -3.60
C LEU A 23 -26.45 -5.39 -3.97
N LYS A 24 -26.95 -4.42 -3.19
CA LYS A 24 -28.21 -3.73 -3.50
C LYS A 24 -28.18 -3.01 -4.84
N SER A 25 -27.05 -2.40 -5.21
CA SER A 25 -26.92 -1.72 -6.50
C SER A 25 -26.98 -2.66 -7.71
N HIS A 26 -26.88 -3.98 -7.50
CA HIS A 26 -27.06 -5.03 -8.51
C HIS A 26 -28.36 -5.83 -8.34
N ASP A 27 -29.34 -5.31 -7.57
CA ASP A 27 -30.60 -5.98 -7.25
C ASP A 27 -30.45 -7.35 -6.57
N LEU A 28 -29.38 -7.51 -5.77
CA LEU A 28 -29.11 -8.74 -5.02
C LEU A 28 -29.51 -8.61 -3.55
N ASP A 29 -30.06 -9.68 -2.98
CA ASP A 29 -30.47 -9.73 -1.57
C ASP A 29 -29.27 -9.78 -0.62
N GLU A 30 -28.99 -8.65 0.03
CA GLU A 30 -27.88 -8.52 0.97
C GLU A 30 -28.03 -9.39 2.22
N LYS A 31 -29.25 -9.81 2.56
CA LYS A 31 -29.51 -10.64 3.75
C LYS A 31 -28.99 -12.07 3.55
N ASN A 32 -28.97 -12.54 2.31
CA ASN A 32 -28.37 -13.82 1.94
C ASN A 32 -27.01 -13.63 1.27
N LEU A 33 -26.04 -13.14 2.06
CA LEU A 33 -24.69 -12.82 1.61
C LEU A 33 -24.00 -13.93 0.80
N PRO A 34 -24.04 -15.23 1.18
CA PRO A 34 -23.42 -16.29 0.39
C PRO A 34 -24.02 -16.45 -1.01
N LYS A 35 -25.36 -16.38 -1.13
CA LYS A 35 -26.05 -16.47 -2.42
C LYS A 35 -25.79 -15.23 -3.26
N ALA A 36 -25.96 -14.05 -2.70
CA ALA A 36 -25.74 -12.78 -3.39
C ALA A 36 -24.30 -12.66 -3.92
N LEU A 37 -23.29 -13.06 -3.16
CA LEU A 37 -21.89 -13.06 -3.64
C LEU A 37 -21.62 -14.12 -4.72
N LYS A 38 -22.40 -15.21 -4.76
CA LYS A 38 -22.32 -16.20 -5.84
C LYS A 38 -22.91 -15.64 -7.12
N ASP A 39 -24.07 -15.00 -7.02
CA ASP A 39 -24.78 -14.39 -8.14
C ASP A 39 -23.98 -13.19 -8.70
N LEU A 40 -23.43 -12.35 -7.83
CA LEU A 40 -22.50 -11.27 -8.21
C LEU A 40 -21.25 -11.80 -8.92
N SER A 41 -20.79 -13.01 -8.60
CA SER A 41 -19.62 -13.59 -9.27
C SER A 41 -19.88 -13.93 -10.74
N VAL A 42 -21.15 -14.04 -11.15
CA VAL A 42 -21.55 -14.32 -12.54
C VAL A 42 -21.52 -13.04 -13.36
N SER A 43 -22.11 -11.95 -12.84
CA SER A 43 -22.19 -10.67 -13.55
C SER A 43 -20.94 -9.80 -13.38
N HIS A 44 -20.39 -9.74 -12.17
CA HIS A 44 -19.27 -8.87 -11.78
C HIS A 44 -18.18 -9.65 -11.02
N PRO A 45 -17.48 -10.59 -11.67
CA PRO A 45 -16.55 -11.50 -11.00
C PRO A 45 -15.45 -10.81 -10.20
N LYS A 46 -14.88 -9.72 -10.72
CA LYS A 46 -13.85 -8.93 -10.01
C LYS A 46 -14.38 -8.34 -8.71
N ARG A 47 -15.58 -7.73 -8.72
CA ARG A 47 -16.19 -7.12 -7.53
C ARG A 47 -16.55 -8.17 -6.49
N ALA A 48 -17.09 -9.31 -6.92
CA ALA A 48 -17.36 -10.42 -6.02
C ALA A 48 -16.09 -10.96 -5.34
N ILE A 49 -14.96 -11.04 -6.06
CA ILE A 49 -13.67 -11.44 -5.48
C ILE A 49 -13.22 -10.43 -4.41
N GLN A 50 -13.30 -9.13 -4.70
CA GLN A 50 -12.92 -8.07 -3.77
C GLN A 50 -13.78 -8.06 -2.49
N CYS A 51 -15.11 -8.20 -2.62
CA CYS A 51 -15.99 -8.33 -1.46
C CYS A 51 -15.65 -9.57 -0.62
N LYS A 52 -15.41 -10.72 -1.27
CA LYS A 52 -15.00 -11.95 -0.57
C LYS A 52 -13.64 -11.81 0.11
N TYR A 53 -12.70 -11.11 -0.51
CA TYR A 53 -11.40 -10.79 0.07
C TYR A 53 -11.55 -9.97 1.36
N LEU A 54 -12.30 -8.85 1.31
CA LEU A 54 -12.54 -7.99 2.49
C LEU A 54 -13.23 -8.76 3.63
N LEU A 55 -14.26 -9.56 3.32
CA LEU A 55 -14.91 -10.42 4.31
C LEU A 55 -13.96 -11.45 4.91
N LYS A 56 -13.02 -11.98 4.11
CA LYS A 56 -12.02 -12.93 4.60
C LYS A 56 -11.01 -12.25 5.51
N VAL A 57 -10.54 -11.04 5.18
CA VAL A 57 -9.68 -10.22 6.05
C VAL A 57 -10.37 -9.99 7.39
N LEU A 58 -11.62 -9.52 7.38
CA LEU A 58 -12.42 -9.33 8.60
C LEU A 58 -12.51 -10.62 9.43
N ALA A 59 -12.87 -11.74 8.82
CA ALA A 59 -12.99 -13.02 9.53
C ALA A 59 -11.67 -13.53 10.13
N CYS A 60 -10.52 -13.12 9.59
CA CYS A 60 -9.21 -13.45 10.16
C CYS A 60 -8.85 -12.50 11.30
N LEU A 61 -9.09 -11.19 11.13
CA LEU A 61 -8.83 -10.18 12.15
C LEU A 61 -9.77 -10.29 13.35
N ASP A 62 -11.02 -10.73 13.17
CA ASP A 62 -11.98 -10.98 14.25
C ASP A 62 -11.46 -12.02 15.27
N LYS A 63 -10.50 -12.87 14.87
CA LYS A 63 -9.86 -13.86 15.76
C LYS A 63 -8.72 -13.28 16.60
N TYR A 64 -8.23 -12.10 16.25
CA TYR A 64 -7.18 -11.43 17.01
C TYR A 64 -7.79 -10.82 18.27
N GLY A 65 -7.18 -11.09 19.42
CA GLY A 65 -7.57 -10.44 20.67
C GLY A 65 -7.17 -8.97 20.74
N ASP A 66 -7.63 -8.29 21.78
CA ASP A 66 -7.47 -6.84 21.97
C ASP A 66 -6.01 -6.39 22.05
N GLN A 67 -5.09 -7.28 22.45
CA GLN A 67 -3.65 -7.03 22.48
C GLN A 67 -3.05 -6.66 21.11
N LYS A 68 -3.76 -6.94 20.01
CA LYS A 68 -3.35 -6.60 18.63
C LYS A 68 -4.19 -5.49 18.00
N LYS A 69 -4.88 -4.66 18.79
CA LYS A 69 -5.80 -3.63 18.28
C LYS A 69 -5.19 -2.74 17.19
N ALA A 70 -4.02 -2.17 17.44
CA ALA A 70 -3.35 -1.29 16.47
C ALA A 70 -2.98 -2.02 15.15
N GLU A 71 -2.56 -3.29 15.25
CA GLU A 71 -2.27 -4.13 14.07
C GLU A 71 -3.56 -4.41 13.28
N LYS A 72 -4.66 -4.77 13.97
CA LYS A 72 -5.98 -4.99 13.36
C LYS A 72 -6.48 -3.76 12.61
N GLU A 73 -6.36 -2.59 13.24
CA GLU A 73 -6.75 -1.31 12.65
C GLU A 73 -5.94 -1.01 11.39
N CYS A 74 -4.62 -1.06 11.49
CA CYS A 74 -3.73 -0.80 10.36
C CYS A 74 -4.01 -1.76 9.18
N VAL A 75 -4.10 -3.08 9.45
CA VAL A 75 -4.34 -4.09 8.41
C VAL A 75 -5.71 -3.90 7.74
N LEU A 76 -6.76 -3.59 8.50
CA LEU A 76 -8.09 -3.41 7.92
C LEU A 76 -8.16 -2.14 7.06
N ASN A 77 -7.58 -1.03 7.54
CA ASN A 77 -7.47 0.21 6.77
C ASN A 77 -6.65 -0.03 5.49
N ALA A 78 -5.53 -0.75 5.59
CA ALA A 78 -4.69 -1.11 4.46
C ALA A 78 -5.43 -1.98 3.43
N ALA A 79 -6.16 -3.01 3.88
CA ALA A 79 -6.91 -3.89 2.99
C ALA A 79 -8.04 -3.15 2.26
N ALA A 80 -8.79 -2.29 2.97
CA ALA A 80 -9.84 -1.48 2.37
C ALA A 80 -9.27 -0.47 1.36
N PHE A 81 -8.17 0.21 1.71
CA PHE A 81 -7.52 1.15 0.80
C PHE A 81 -6.93 0.45 -0.43
N TYR A 82 -6.32 -0.74 -0.23
CA TYR A 82 -5.78 -1.56 -1.31
C TYR A 82 -6.86 -1.90 -2.35
N ILE A 83 -8.02 -2.38 -1.91
CA ILE A 83 -9.14 -2.70 -2.80
C ILE A 83 -9.69 -1.46 -3.49
N ARG A 84 -9.81 -0.34 -2.77
CA ARG A 84 -10.19 0.95 -3.38
C ARG A 84 -9.23 1.34 -4.50
N ALA A 85 -7.92 1.21 -4.27
CA ALA A 85 -6.89 1.52 -5.26
C ALA A 85 -6.94 0.55 -6.46
N GLU A 86 -7.18 -0.75 -6.23
CA GLU A 86 -7.36 -1.73 -7.30
C GLU A 86 -8.59 -1.40 -8.17
N ILE A 87 -9.71 -0.98 -7.55
CA ILE A 87 -10.88 -0.51 -8.28
C ILE A 87 -10.50 0.71 -9.11
N PHE A 88 -9.89 1.74 -8.51
CA PHE A 88 -9.46 2.93 -9.23
C PHE A 88 -8.61 2.62 -10.47
N GLN A 89 -7.60 1.76 -10.32
CA GLN A 89 -6.72 1.33 -11.42
C GLN A 89 -7.48 0.58 -12.52
N SER A 90 -8.50 -0.20 -12.17
CA SER A 90 -9.32 -0.91 -13.17
C SER A 90 -10.12 0.03 -14.09
N TYR A 91 -10.38 1.27 -13.67
CA TYR A 91 -11.02 2.29 -14.50
C TYR A 91 -10.00 3.07 -15.36
N GLN A 92 -8.75 3.21 -14.91
CA GLN A 92 -7.69 3.88 -15.67
C GLN A 92 -7.14 3.03 -16.84
N GLY A 93 -7.16 1.71 -16.73
CA GLY A 93 -6.59 0.79 -17.75
C GLY A 93 -7.47 0.55 -18.98
N THR A 94 -8.62 1.24 -19.11
CA THR A 94 -9.53 1.05 -20.26
C THR A 94 -9.19 2.06 -21.35
N ILE A 95 -9.25 1.65 -22.62
CA ILE A 95 -8.97 2.50 -23.81
C ILE A 95 -9.93 3.73 -23.86
N THR A 96 -11.04 3.68 -23.14
CA THR A 96 -12.05 4.73 -22.95
C THR A 96 -11.95 5.43 -21.59
N SER A 97 -10.78 5.49 -20.97
CA SER A 97 -10.55 6.06 -19.62
C SER A 97 -11.01 7.52 -19.45
N PHE A 98 -11.26 8.25 -20.53
CA PHE A 98 -11.91 9.56 -20.50
C PHE A 98 -13.41 9.54 -20.10
N PHE A 99 -14.09 8.39 -20.22
CA PHE A 99 -15.54 8.25 -20.00
C PHE A 99 -15.91 7.41 -18.76
N LEU A 100 -14.95 6.71 -18.15
CA LEU A 100 -15.21 5.80 -17.04
C LEU A 100 -14.53 6.34 -15.78
N SER A 101 -15.26 7.18 -15.03
CA SER A 101 -14.84 7.61 -13.70
C SER A 101 -14.93 6.44 -12.70
N PRO A 102 -13.93 6.24 -11.82
CA PRO A 102 -14.02 5.26 -10.73
C PRO A 102 -15.17 5.56 -9.77
N GLU A 103 -15.68 6.80 -9.77
CA GLU A 103 -16.86 7.23 -9.02
C GLU A 103 -18.15 6.57 -9.51
N ASN A 104 -18.12 5.90 -10.68
CA ASN A 104 -19.23 5.08 -11.13
C ASN A 104 -19.28 3.71 -10.39
N SER A 105 -18.26 3.36 -9.59
CA SER A 105 -18.29 2.16 -8.76
C SER A 105 -18.86 2.45 -7.38
N THR A 106 -20.00 1.85 -7.07
CA THR A 106 -20.64 1.92 -5.74
C THR A 106 -19.66 1.54 -4.62
N LEU A 107 -18.96 0.41 -4.76
CA LEU A 107 -17.96 -0.04 -3.78
C LEU A 107 -16.79 0.93 -3.63
N TYR A 108 -16.30 1.57 -4.71
CA TYR A 108 -15.23 2.57 -4.61
C TYR A 108 -15.66 3.78 -3.76
N ASN A 109 -16.85 4.31 -4.01
CA ASN A 109 -17.39 5.44 -3.25
C ASN A 109 -17.67 5.07 -1.79
N ALA A 110 -18.24 3.88 -1.58
CA ALA A 110 -18.53 3.37 -0.24
C ALA A 110 -17.25 3.17 0.58
N LEU A 111 -16.19 2.61 -0.01
CA LEU A 111 -14.88 2.48 0.64
C LEU A 111 -14.20 3.84 0.88
N THR A 112 -14.33 4.78 -0.06
CA THR A 112 -13.81 6.15 0.11
C THR A 112 -14.43 6.81 1.34
N THR A 113 -15.74 6.68 1.49
CA THR A 113 -16.50 7.20 2.64
C THR A 113 -16.15 6.45 3.92
N SER A 114 -16.06 5.11 3.86
CA SER A 114 -15.75 4.26 5.02
C SER A 114 -14.37 4.53 5.62
N LEU A 115 -13.39 4.87 4.77
CA LEU A 115 -12.04 5.25 5.16
C LEU A 115 -11.91 6.74 5.53
N ASN A 116 -13.00 7.50 5.47
CA ASN A 116 -13.01 8.95 5.70
C ASN A 116 -11.96 9.69 4.85
N LEU A 117 -11.81 9.32 3.58
CA LEU A 117 -10.82 9.92 2.69
C LEU A 117 -11.29 11.29 2.20
N ASN A 118 -10.45 12.29 2.39
CA ASN A 118 -10.65 13.66 1.91
C ASN A 118 -9.29 14.34 1.67
N MET A 119 -9.28 15.61 1.25
CA MET A 119 -8.04 16.34 0.95
C MET A 119 -7.08 16.44 2.14
N ASP A 120 -7.61 16.44 3.37
CA ASP A 120 -6.82 16.55 4.59
C ASP A 120 -6.45 15.18 5.19
N ASN A 121 -7.24 14.15 4.86
CA ASN A 121 -7.09 12.79 5.36
C ASN A 121 -6.92 11.80 4.20
N PHE A 122 -5.72 11.77 3.63
CA PHE A 122 -5.34 10.84 2.56
C PHE A 122 -3.95 10.25 2.84
N PRO A 123 -3.74 8.92 2.64
CA PRO A 123 -2.43 8.29 2.87
C PRO A 123 -1.32 8.90 2.02
N ASP A 124 -0.28 9.40 2.68
CA ASP A 124 0.95 9.82 2.01
C ASP A 124 1.90 8.64 1.75
N SER A 125 3.06 8.89 1.12
CA SER A 125 4.03 7.82 0.82
C SER A 125 4.50 7.05 2.06
N LYS A 126 4.54 7.69 3.24
CA LYS A 126 4.96 7.05 4.49
C LYS A 126 3.84 6.19 5.04
N ASP A 127 2.62 6.73 5.09
CA ASP A 127 1.43 5.99 5.54
C ASP A 127 1.22 4.74 4.68
N LEU A 128 1.28 4.88 3.35
CA LEU A 128 1.12 3.78 2.42
C LEU A 128 2.19 2.70 2.60
N PHE A 129 3.43 3.08 2.90
CA PHE A 129 4.51 2.14 3.14
C PHE A 129 4.21 1.29 4.39
N GLU A 130 3.83 1.92 5.49
CA GLU A 130 3.47 1.23 6.73
C GLU A 130 2.23 0.34 6.56
N MET A 131 1.18 0.86 5.90
CA MET A 131 -0.05 0.14 5.61
C MET A 131 0.20 -1.12 4.76
N TYR A 132 0.89 -0.98 3.63
CA TYR A 132 1.16 -2.13 2.75
C TYR A 132 2.13 -3.12 3.36
N LYS A 133 3.10 -2.67 4.17
CA LYS A 133 3.98 -3.57 4.93
C LYS A 133 3.18 -4.40 5.94
N ALA A 134 2.29 -3.77 6.70
CA ALA A 134 1.42 -4.47 7.65
C ALA A 134 0.51 -5.48 6.93
N LEU A 135 -0.11 -5.07 5.82
CA LEU A 135 -0.94 -5.96 5.02
C LEU A 135 -0.15 -7.13 4.44
N SER A 136 1.06 -6.89 3.95
CA SER A 136 1.95 -7.94 3.42
C SER A 136 2.32 -8.96 4.50
N VAL A 137 2.72 -8.50 5.69
CA VAL A 137 3.01 -9.38 6.84
C VAL A 137 1.79 -10.23 7.20
N PHE A 138 0.62 -9.60 7.29
CA PHE A 138 -0.64 -10.29 7.56
C PHE A 138 -0.97 -11.35 6.50
N MET A 139 -0.84 -11.01 5.22
CA MET A 139 -1.12 -11.94 4.12
C MET A 139 -0.14 -13.12 4.13
N ASN A 140 1.15 -12.87 4.32
CA ASN A 140 2.16 -13.93 4.42
C ASN A 140 1.85 -14.90 5.57
N ALA A 141 1.44 -14.40 6.73
CA ALA A 141 1.06 -15.24 7.89
C ALA A 141 -0.16 -16.13 7.63
N HIS A 142 -1.03 -15.77 6.70
CA HIS A 142 -2.22 -16.55 6.34
C HIS A 142 -2.05 -17.38 5.07
N VAL A 143 -0.86 -17.36 4.46
CA VAL A 143 -0.54 -18.03 3.19
C VAL A 143 0.60 -19.04 3.34
N PHE A 144 1.65 -18.68 4.08
CA PHE A 144 2.88 -19.48 4.19
C PHE A 144 3.12 -19.99 5.61
N VAL A 145 3.86 -21.10 5.70
CA VAL A 145 4.34 -21.65 6.98
C VAL A 145 5.27 -20.63 7.65
N ASP A 146 5.01 -20.31 8.91
CA ASP A 146 5.72 -19.28 9.69
C ASP A 146 5.83 -17.92 9.00
N ALA A 147 4.84 -17.56 8.16
CA ALA A 147 4.85 -16.35 7.34
C ALA A 147 6.06 -16.23 6.38
N ASN A 148 6.70 -17.35 6.03
CA ASN A 148 7.89 -17.36 5.19
C ASN A 148 7.68 -18.16 3.89
N PRO A 149 7.74 -17.50 2.71
CA PRO A 149 7.60 -18.17 1.42
C PRO A 149 8.57 -19.34 1.19
N VAL A 150 9.80 -19.28 1.75
CA VAL A 150 10.82 -20.33 1.60
C VAL A 150 10.40 -21.63 2.27
N LYS A 151 9.57 -21.56 3.32
CA LYS A 151 9.04 -22.73 4.03
C LYS A 151 7.81 -23.35 3.36
N GLY A 152 7.35 -22.77 2.26
CA GLY A 152 6.19 -23.25 1.50
C GLY A 152 4.84 -22.78 2.05
N TYR A 153 3.77 -23.21 1.37
CA TYR A 153 2.40 -22.83 1.67
C TYR A 153 1.83 -23.55 2.88
N LEU A 154 0.89 -22.91 3.58
CA LEU A 154 0.04 -23.57 4.56
C LEU A 154 -0.86 -24.62 3.90
N ASP A 155 -1.29 -25.61 4.68
CA ASP A 155 -2.30 -26.57 4.26
C ASP A 155 -3.54 -25.86 3.70
N SER A 156 -4.10 -26.39 2.61
CA SER A 156 -5.22 -25.79 1.89
C SER A 156 -6.44 -25.47 2.78
N GLU A 157 -6.63 -26.22 3.85
CA GLU A 157 -7.72 -26.01 4.83
C GLU A 157 -7.50 -24.79 5.73
N LYS A 158 -6.24 -24.55 6.11
CA LYS A 158 -5.78 -23.45 6.97
C LYS A 158 -5.55 -22.17 6.19
N GLN A 159 -5.24 -22.27 4.91
CA GLN A 159 -5.01 -21.13 4.03
C GLN A 159 -6.32 -20.35 3.78
N ALA A 160 -6.45 -19.21 4.46
CA ALA A 160 -7.67 -18.39 4.45
C ALA A 160 -7.98 -17.84 3.04
N PHE A 161 -6.93 -17.53 2.28
CA PHE A 161 -6.97 -16.86 0.98
C PHE A 161 -6.75 -17.80 -0.22
N SER A 162 -6.95 -19.11 -0.03
CA SER A 162 -6.79 -20.07 -1.13
C SER A 162 -7.90 -19.94 -2.19
N THR A 163 -7.62 -20.36 -3.43
CA THR A 163 -8.59 -20.39 -4.53
C THR A 163 -9.83 -21.23 -4.22
N LYS A 164 -9.74 -22.20 -3.31
CA LYS A 164 -10.89 -22.97 -2.82
C LYS A 164 -11.81 -22.13 -1.93
N ARG A 165 -11.26 -21.23 -1.12
CA ARG A 165 -12.02 -20.35 -0.22
C ARG A 165 -12.55 -19.12 -0.95
N ILE A 166 -11.81 -18.62 -1.94
CA ILE A 166 -12.21 -17.49 -2.77
C ILE A 166 -11.99 -17.87 -4.24
N ARG A 167 -13.06 -18.35 -4.91
CA ARG A 167 -12.98 -18.81 -6.30
C ARG A 167 -12.49 -17.67 -7.22
N GLY A 168 -11.45 -17.96 -8.01
CA GLY A 168 -10.88 -17.01 -8.98
C GLY A 168 -9.89 -16.02 -8.37
N TYR A 169 -9.70 -16.01 -7.05
CA TYR A 169 -8.68 -15.20 -6.40
C TYR A 169 -7.30 -15.85 -6.52
N LYS A 170 -6.29 -15.06 -6.88
CA LYS A 170 -4.89 -15.47 -6.98
C LYS A 170 -4.10 -14.68 -5.95
N VAL A 171 -3.79 -15.32 -4.82
CA VAL A 171 -3.12 -14.65 -3.70
C VAL A 171 -1.69 -14.22 -4.05
N GLU A 172 -1.05 -14.95 -4.96
CA GLU A 172 0.31 -14.70 -5.45
C GLU A 172 0.38 -13.36 -6.18
N VAL A 173 -0.65 -13.00 -6.95
CA VAL A 173 -0.72 -11.72 -7.66
C VAL A 173 -0.77 -10.57 -6.67
N VAL A 174 -1.57 -10.70 -5.61
CA VAL A 174 -1.68 -9.68 -4.55
C VAL A 174 -0.37 -9.55 -3.78
N LEU A 175 0.27 -10.67 -3.42
CA LEU A 175 1.56 -10.65 -2.72
C LEU A 175 2.67 -10.01 -3.56
N GLN A 176 2.76 -10.36 -4.85
CA GLN A 176 3.72 -9.76 -5.78
C GLN A 176 3.50 -8.25 -5.94
N ASP A 177 2.24 -7.84 -6.09
CA ASP A 177 1.86 -6.42 -6.20
C ASP A 177 2.20 -5.64 -4.91
N LEU A 178 1.92 -6.21 -3.73
CA LEU A 178 2.31 -5.62 -2.45
C LEU A 178 3.82 -5.46 -2.32
N VAL A 179 4.60 -6.49 -2.67
CA VAL A 179 6.07 -6.41 -2.66
C VAL A 179 6.56 -5.29 -3.60
N GLY A 180 6.00 -5.21 -4.81
CA GLY A 180 6.34 -4.14 -5.77
C GLY A 180 6.01 -2.74 -5.26
N LYS A 181 4.83 -2.55 -4.66
CA LYS A 181 4.42 -1.26 -4.07
C LYS A 181 5.32 -0.86 -2.90
N ILE A 182 5.63 -1.79 -2.01
CA ILE A 182 6.51 -1.54 -0.85
C ILE A 182 7.91 -1.13 -1.33
N ALA A 183 8.51 -1.90 -2.24
CA ALA A 183 9.85 -1.60 -2.76
C ALA A 183 9.89 -0.23 -3.45
N LYS A 184 8.86 0.12 -4.23
CA LYS A 184 8.76 1.44 -4.86
C LYS A 184 8.71 2.56 -3.83
N LEU A 185 7.86 2.43 -2.81
CA LEU A 185 7.72 3.44 -1.75
C LEU A 185 9.01 3.58 -0.93
N GLU A 186 9.73 2.49 -0.71
CA GLU A 186 11.03 2.50 -0.02
C GLU A 186 12.08 3.28 -0.82
N LEU A 187 12.17 3.05 -2.14
CA LEU A 187 13.05 3.80 -3.03
C LEU A 187 12.72 5.30 -3.03
N GLU A 188 11.43 5.66 -3.12
CA GLU A 188 10.99 7.06 -3.06
C GLU A 188 11.38 7.73 -1.73
N GLN A 189 11.36 7.00 -0.61
CA GLN A 189 11.79 7.52 0.69
C GLN A 189 13.31 7.74 0.75
N ILE A 190 14.10 6.83 0.18
CA ILE A 190 15.56 6.97 0.07
C ILE A 190 15.93 8.19 -0.78
N GLU A 191 15.26 8.38 -1.92
CA GLU A 191 15.48 9.53 -2.79
C GLU A 191 15.14 10.85 -2.08
N LYS A 192 13.98 10.91 -1.41
CA LYS A 192 13.59 12.09 -0.60
C LYS A 192 14.59 12.38 0.51
N ALA A 193 15.11 11.36 1.19
CA ALA A 193 16.12 11.53 2.23
C ALA A 193 17.44 12.09 1.66
N LYS A 194 17.89 11.59 0.51
CA LYS A 194 19.06 12.10 -0.21
C LYS A 194 18.88 13.57 -0.62
N GLU A 195 17.72 13.92 -1.17
CA GLU A 195 17.41 15.31 -1.54
C GLU A 195 17.40 16.27 -0.35
N GLN A 196 16.82 15.83 0.78
CA GLN A 196 16.79 16.63 2.01
C GLN A 196 18.20 16.85 2.56
N GLN A 197 19.05 15.83 2.55
CA GLN A 197 20.45 15.96 2.94
C GLN A 197 21.17 17.00 2.07
N LEU A 198 21.02 16.93 0.74
CA LEU A 198 21.67 17.87 -0.19
C LEU A 198 21.19 19.32 0.00
N LYS A 199 19.89 19.53 0.23
CA LYS A 199 19.31 20.86 0.51
C LYS A 199 19.83 21.45 1.83
N ASN A 200 20.04 20.61 2.84
CA ASN A 200 20.61 21.05 4.11
C ASN A 200 22.10 21.41 3.99
N THR A 201 22.88 20.64 3.22
CA THR A 201 24.28 20.98 2.93
C THR A 201 24.41 22.31 2.18
N ASN A 202 23.56 22.55 1.18
CA ASN A 202 23.58 23.81 0.42
C ASN A 202 23.15 25.02 1.26
N ARG A 203 22.32 24.84 2.31
CA ARG A 203 21.96 25.91 3.26
C ARG A 203 23.10 26.28 4.21
N LEU A 204 23.99 25.34 4.56
CA LEU A 204 25.19 25.65 5.35
C LEU A 204 26.28 26.38 4.53
N GLY A 205 26.29 26.24 3.19
CA GLY A 205 27.25 26.92 2.32
C GLY A 205 27.00 28.42 2.09
N LEU A 206 25.81 28.94 2.44
CA LEU A 206 25.40 30.33 2.21
C LEU A 206 25.74 31.30 3.37
N PHE A 207 26.36 30.81 4.45
CA PHE A 207 26.79 31.64 5.60
C PHE A 207 28.31 31.64 5.82
N SER A 208 29.11 31.17 4.85
CA SER A 208 30.55 31.42 4.88
C SER A 208 30.82 32.86 4.45
N SER A 209 30.69 33.78 5.40
CA SER A 209 31.06 35.18 5.27
C SER A 209 32.47 35.32 4.70
N ALA A 210 32.57 35.96 3.52
CA ALA A 210 33.82 36.52 3.06
C ALA A 210 34.20 37.73 3.93
N PRO A 211 35.50 37.92 4.23
CA PRO A 211 36.08 39.25 4.28
C PRO A 211 36.92 39.50 3.01
N ILE A 212 36.79 40.74 2.53
CA ILE A 212 37.42 41.35 1.36
C ILE A 212 38.83 41.89 1.75
N ILE A 213 39.89 41.40 1.04
CA ILE A 213 41.04 42.10 0.36
C ILE A 213 42.00 42.97 1.25
N PRO A 214 43.37 43.01 1.11
CA PRO A 214 44.10 43.19 -0.16
C PRO A 214 45.47 42.51 -0.42
N THR A 215 45.71 42.44 -1.73
CA THR A 215 46.91 42.37 -2.58
C THR A 215 48.29 42.61 -1.94
N THR A 216 49.26 41.74 -2.24
CA THR A 216 50.60 42.10 -2.76
C THR A 216 51.36 40.87 -3.30
N GLU A 217 51.76 40.98 -4.58
CA GLU A 217 53.02 40.53 -5.21
C GLU A 217 53.43 39.03 -5.23
N SER A 218 53.43 38.48 -6.45
CA SER A 218 54.29 37.39 -6.98
C SER A 218 55.77 37.87 -7.04
N PRO A 219 56.83 37.06 -7.33
CA PRO A 219 56.85 35.71 -7.92
C PRO A 219 57.95 34.73 -7.41
N ALA A 220 57.88 33.46 -7.83
CA ALA A 220 58.97 32.68 -8.48
C ALA A 220 58.78 31.14 -8.37
N GLU A 221 58.84 30.47 -9.53
CA GLU A 221 59.56 29.23 -9.88
C GLU A 221 59.67 28.10 -8.81
N SER A 222 59.36 26.83 -9.08
CA SER A 222 59.81 25.97 -10.19
C SER A 222 59.18 24.57 -10.07
N ASN A 223 59.20 23.87 -11.21
CA ASN A 223 58.83 22.47 -11.45
C ASN A 223 59.29 21.44 -10.41
N VAL A 224 58.60 20.29 -10.32
CA VAL A 224 59.13 18.96 -10.73
C VAL A 224 58.06 17.87 -10.51
N ASN A 225 57.85 17.09 -11.58
CA ASN A 225 57.21 15.77 -11.65
C ASN A 225 57.73 14.80 -10.58
N GLU A 226 56.87 13.92 -10.04
CA GLU A 226 57.08 12.48 -10.15
C GLU A 226 55.87 11.66 -9.70
N SER A 227 55.33 10.94 -10.67
CA SER A 227 54.42 9.82 -10.53
C SER A 227 55.21 8.56 -10.13
N ILE A 228 54.84 7.90 -9.03
CA ILE A 228 55.22 6.51 -8.79
C ILE A 228 54.02 5.73 -8.24
N SER A 229 53.55 4.80 -9.08
CA SER A 229 52.71 3.66 -8.72
C SER A 229 53.46 2.70 -7.81
N ILE A 230 52.84 2.19 -6.74
CA ILE A 230 53.21 0.88 -6.18
C ILE A 230 51.94 0.06 -5.95
N GLN A 231 52.00 -1.15 -6.51
CA GLN A 231 51.03 -2.22 -6.52
C GLN A 231 51.46 -3.28 -5.49
N CYS A 232 50.46 -3.94 -4.89
CA CYS A 232 50.48 -5.26 -4.24
C CYS A 232 51.31 -5.44 -2.95
N ILE A 233 50.60 -5.85 -1.88
CA ILE A 233 50.61 -7.24 -1.38
C ILE A 233 49.15 -7.66 -1.19
#